data_AF-A0AAV7TI66-F1
#
_entry.id   AF-A0AAV7TI66-F1
#
_cell.length_a   1.000
_cell.length_b   1.000
_cell.length_c   1.000
_cell.angle_alpha   90.00
_cell.angle_beta   90.00
_cell.angle_gamma   90.00
#
_symmetry.space_group_name_H-M   'P 1'
#
loop_
_entity.id
_entity.type
_entity.pdbx_description
1 polymer ?
#
loop_
_entity_poly.entity_id
_entity_poly.type
_entity_poly.pdbx_seq_one_letter_code
_entity_poly.pdbx_strand_id
1 'polypeptide(L)'
;MDGVLVYRCAIEDHPVMSMKILLSAALLVACFGVIDADNAKDASFCDKRFSNVVLNKGYVTCSCKTGFLGNGFTCIPLAACPTTGCCPSGTMWDTAQNNCIDINECTSADLFMNKCVPSWGCTNFNGGYRCRPNYPDVQCPVGPCPPGMDCLNVEGSARCADPCFYYSLLDGTTRLSNTSSAGIFESDRNIYGWHRYTGSSGVWMQVGNVIGGLKCGSAKPFSLAASHPALGEGIKSVPLQMNLLDGSSLAIGSLLVKACPEDTVSNGFYIYQYTGQANTEVFCTGKCPYRER
;
A
#
# COMPACT_ATOMS: atom_id res chain seq x y z
N MET A 1 27.95 37.79 21.36
CA MET A 1 28.46 37.10 20.16
C MET A 1 28.43 35.63 20.50
N ASP A 2 27.27 34.99 20.32
CA ASP A 2 27.07 33.59 20.68
C ASP A 2 26.88 32.78 19.40
N GLY A 3 27.87 31.92 19.14
CA GLY A 3 27.99 31.11 17.93
C GLY A 3 27.08 29.88 17.98
N VAL A 4 26.40 29.67 16.86
CA VAL A 4 25.57 28.50 16.55
C VAL A 4 26.47 27.28 16.35
N LEU A 5 26.29 26.21 17.13
CA LEU A 5 26.89 24.90 16.87
C LEU A 5 26.00 24.11 15.92
N VAL A 6 26.50 23.94 14.70
CA VAL A 6 25.94 23.07 13.65
C VAL A 6 26.51 21.67 13.85
N TYR A 7 25.66 20.67 14.07
CA TYR A 7 26.08 19.26 14.02
C TYR A 7 25.79 18.67 12.64
N ARG A 8 26.87 18.32 11.91
CA ARG A 8 26.84 17.48 10.70
C ARG A 8 27.14 16.04 11.12
N CYS A 9 26.39 15.06 10.63
CA CYS A 9 26.77 13.65 10.72
C CYS A 9 27.68 13.29 9.54
N ALA A 10 28.88 12.82 9.86
CA ALA A 10 29.84 12.23 8.94
C ALA A 10 29.53 10.73 8.74
N ILE A 11 29.81 10.24 7.54
CA ILE A 11 29.78 8.82 7.16
C ILE A 11 31.20 8.29 7.42
N GLU A 12 31.35 7.27 8.26
CA GLU A 12 32.58 6.47 8.34
C GLU A 12 32.26 5.00 8.03
N ASP A 13 33.02 4.47 7.08
CA ASP A 13 33.09 3.08 6.64
C ASP A 13 33.78 2.17 7.67
N HIS A 14 33.61 0.86 7.47
CA HIS A 14 34.51 -0.29 7.75
C HIS A 14 33.78 -1.47 8.45
N PRO A 15 34.25 -2.75 8.35
CA PRO A 15 35.18 -3.37 7.40
C PRO A 15 34.64 -4.67 6.74
N VAL A 16 35.36 -5.09 5.69
CA VAL A 16 35.22 -6.36 4.97
C VAL A 16 35.71 -7.52 5.86
N MET A 17 34.92 -8.60 5.98
CA MET A 17 35.38 -9.87 6.57
C MET A 17 35.23 -11.02 5.56
N SER A 18 36.37 -11.64 5.26
CA SER A 18 36.58 -12.79 4.40
C SER A 18 35.91 -14.06 4.96
N MET A 19 35.10 -14.74 4.15
CA MET A 19 34.48 -16.03 4.51
C MET A 19 35.07 -17.14 3.63
N LYS A 20 35.80 -18.06 4.27
CA LYS A 20 36.33 -19.27 3.64
C LYS A 20 35.16 -20.16 3.18
N ILE A 21 35.27 -20.62 1.94
CA ILE A 21 34.31 -21.48 1.26
C ILE A 21 34.31 -22.86 1.93
N LEU A 22 33.18 -23.26 2.51
CA LEU A 22 32.83 -24.65 2.76
C LEU A 22 31.56 -24.94 1.96
N LEU A 23 31.70 -25.79 0.94
CA LEU A 23 30.60 -26.29 0.13
C LEU A 23 29.57 -26.97 1.03
N SER A 24 28.41 -26.35 1.16
CA SER A 24 27.17 -27.06 1.43
C SER A 24 26.13 -26.45 0.52
N ALA A 25 25.51 -27.29 -0.32
CA ALA A 25 24.51 -26.91 -1.30
C ALA A 25 23.23 -26.48 -0.58
N ALA A 26 23.22 -25.27 -0.03
CA ALA A 26 22.01 -24.58 0.37
C ALA A 26 21.40 -24.00 -0.90
N LEU A 27 20.30 -24.61 -1.33
CA LEU A 27 19.48 -24.20 -2.46
C LEU A 27 19.29 -22.68 -2.43
N LEU A 28 19.77 -22.01 -3.47
CA LEU A 28 19.40 -20.64 -3.82
C LEU A 28 17.89 -20.61 -4.07
N VAL A 29 17.10 -20.44 -3.02
CA VAL A 29 15.74 -19.90 -3.17
C VAL A 29 15.93 -18.40 -3.26
N ALA A 30 16.13 -17.95 -4.49
CA ALA A 30 16.16 -16.55 -4.85
C ALA A 30 14.96 -15.83 -4.22
N CYS A 31 15.20 -14.60 -3.75
CA CYS A 31 14.17 -13.61 -3.47
C CYS A 31 13.37 -13.32 -4.76
N PHE A 32 12.48 -14.22 -5.15
CA PHE A 32 11.32 -13.88 -5.94
C PHE A 32 10.29 -13.37 -4.94
N GLY A 33 9.89 -12.10 -5.07
CA GLY A 33 8.74 -11.59 -4.36
C GLY A 33 7.55 -12.48 -4.71
N VAL A 34 7.15 -13.32 -3.76
CA VAL A 34 6.04 -14.26 -3.92
C VAL A 34 4.77 -13.43 -3.87
N ILE A 35 4.14 -13.22 -5.02
CA ILE A 35 2.82 -12.57 -5.12
C ILE A 35 1.73 -13.49 -4.54
N ASP A 36 2.02 -14.77 -4.47
CA ASP A 36 1.18 -15.85 -3.96
C ASP A 36 1.24 -16.01 -2.44
N ALA A 37 1.59 -14.96 -1.70
CA ALA A 37 1.75 -15.03 -0.25
C ALA A 37 0.96 -13.96 0.49
N ASP A 38 -0.03 -14.41 1.28
CA ASP A 38 -0.87 -13.53 2.09
C ASP A 38 -0.78 -13.88 3.58
N ASN A 39 -1.11 -12.89 4.41
CA ASN A 39 -1.02 -12.99 5.86
C ASN A 39 -2.37 -13.36 6.47
N ALA A 40 -2.35 -14.19 7.51
CA ALA A 40 -3.52 -14.49 8.31
C ALA A 40 -3.17 -14.63 9.78
N LYS A 41 -4.19 -14.61 10.64
CA LYS A 41 -4.01 -14.67 12.09
C LYS A 41 -3.35 -15.97 12.55
N ASP A 42 -3.71 -17.09 11.93
CA ASP A 42 -3.19 -18.40 12.26
C ASP A 42 -3.27 -19.35 11.06
N ALA A 43 -2.56 -20.48 11.17
CA ALA A 43 -2.40 -21.45 10.10
C ALA A 43 -3.71 -22.16 9.70
N SER A 44 -4.79 -22.04 10.49
CA SER A 44 -6.07 -22.67 10.15
C SER A 44 -6.73 -22.05 8.90
N PHE A 45 -6.35 -20.82 8.56
CA PHE A 45 -6.80 -20.12 7.36
C PHE A 45 -6.04 -20.54 6.10
N CYS A 46 -4.82 -21.07 6.22
CA CYS A 46 -4.05 -21.53 5.07
C CYS A 46 -4.62 -22.84 4.49
N ASP A 47 -4.37 -23.11 3.20
CA ASP A 47 -4.70 -24.40 2.61
C ASP A 47 -3.91 -25.52 3.31
N LYS A 48 -4.62 -26.39 4.04
CA LYS A 48 -4.00 -27.43 4.89
C LYS A 48 -3.15 -28.43 4.12
N ARG A 49 -3.43 -28.65 2.83
CA ARG A 49 -2.78 -29.70 2.02
C ARG A 49 -1.72 -29.11 1.11
N PHE A 50 -1.99 -27.96 0.54
CA PHE A 50 -1.27 -27.45 -0.61
C PHE A 50 -0.57 -26.11 -0.35
N SER A 51 -0.62 -25.57 0.87
CA SER A 51 0.16 -24.38 1.25
C SER A 51 1.40 -24.71 2.09
N ASN A 52 2.41 -23.85 1.96
CA ASN A 52 3.49 -23.63 2.90
C ASN A 52 3.06 -22.56 3.90
N VAL A 53 3.42 -22.74 5.17
CA VAL A 53 3.10 -21.81 6.25
C VAL A 53 4.39 -21.30 6.87
N VAL A 54 4.59 -19.99 6.84
CA VAL A 54 5.68 -19.31 7.55
C VAL A 54 5.11 -18.72 8.83
N LEU A 55 5.68 -19.11 9.97
CA LEU A 55 5.27 -18.59 11.28
C LEU A 55 5.96 -17.25 11.54
N ASN A 56 5.17 -16.24 11.84
CA ASN A 56 5.64 -14.94 12.29
C ASN A 56 5.19 -14.69 13.74
N LYS A 57 5.73 -13.65 14.38
CA LYS A 57 5.32 -13.26 15.73
C LYS A 57 3.86 -12.76 15.72
N GLY A 58 2.92 -13.65 16.05
CA GLY A 58 1.50 -13.35 16.24
C GLY A 58 0.60 -13.42 15.00
N TYR A 59 1.13 -13.88 13.86
CA TYR A 59 0.42 -14.17 12.61
C TYR A 59 1.20 -15.18 11.76
N VAL A 60 0.66 -15.62 10.63
CA VAL A 60 1.30 -16.51 9.66
C VAL A 60 1.26 -15.91 8.26
N THR A 61 2.21 -16.31 7.41
CA THR A 61 2.16 -16.06 5.97
C THR A 61 1.92 -17.39 5.26
N CYS A 62 0.84 -17.49 4.50
CA CYS A 62 0.50 -18.66 3.71
C CYS A 62 0.99 -18.45 2.27
N SER A 63 1.52 -19.49 1.63
CA SER A 63 1.87 -19.47 0.20
C SER A 63 1.64 -20.84 -0.43
N CYS A 64 1.33 -20.94 -1.71
CA CYS A 64 1.12 -22.26 -2.32
C CYS A 64 2.43 -23.06 -2.49
N LYS A 65 2.34 -24.40 -2.36
CA LYS A 65 3.45 -25.32 -2.64
C LYS A 65 3.76 -25.33 -4.14
N THR A 66 4.98 -25.71 -4.49
CA THR A 66 5.39 -25.91 -5.89
C THR A 66 4.39 -26.81 -6.63
N GLY A 67 3.93 -26.38 -7.80
CA GLY A 67 2.91 -27.06 -8.60
C GLY A 67 1.47 -26.63 -8.30
N PHE A 68 1.27 -25.67 -7.39
CA PHE A 68 -0.02 -25.06 -7.08
C PHE A 68 0.07 -23.53 -7.22
N LEU A 69 -1.05 -22.91 -7.59
CA LEU A 69 -1.23 -21.47 -7.76
C LEU A 69 -2.24 -20.91 -6.77
N GLY A 70 -2.08 -19.64 -6.43
CA GLY A 70 -3.01 -18.88 -5.59
C GLY A 70 -2.35 -18.33 -4.34
N ASN A 71 -3.12 -17.63 -3.51
CA ASN A 71 -2.60 -16.82 -2.41
C ASN A 71 -2.25 -17.59 -1.12
N GLY A 72 -2.07 -18.91 -1.19
CA GLY A 72 -1.80 -19.75 -0.03
C GLY A 72 -3.03 -20.10 0.83
N PHE A 73 -4.15 -19.38 0.72
CA PHE A 73 -5.43 -19.80 1.32
C PHE A 73 -6.21 -20.71 0.37
N THR A 74 -6.18 -20.41 -0.92
CA THR A 74 -6.74 -21.25 -1.98
C THR A 74 -5.61 -21.64 -2.92
N CYS A 75 -5.27 -22.93 -2.95
CA CYS A 75 -4.21 -23.45 -3.79
C CYS A 75 -4.78 -24.43 -4.84
N ILE A 76 -4.68 -24.06 -6.11
CA ILE A 76 -5.21 -24.81 -7.24
C ILE A 76 -4.05 -25.50 -7.95
N PRO A 77 -4.14 -26.80 -8.30
CA PRO A 77 -3.09 -27.46 -9.07
C PRO A 77 -2.86 -26.78 -10.42
N LEU A 78 -1.60 -26.57 -10.79
CA LEU A 78 -1.23 -25.92 -12.06
C LEU A 78 -1.86 -26.64 -13.27
N ALA A 79 -1.89 -27.98 -13.23
CA ALA A 79 -2.46 -28.81 -14.28
C ALA A 79 -3.99 -28.73 -14.40
N ALA A 80 -4.67 -28.25 -13.36
CA ALA A 80 -6.13 -28.12 -13.32
C ALA A 80 -6.62 -26.73 -13.73
N CYS A 81 -5.70 -25.83 -14.11
CA CYS A 81 -6.04 -24.45 -14.40
C CYS A 81 -6.79 -24.30 -15.75
N PRO A 82 -8.07 -23.90 -15.77
CA PRO A 82 -8.70 -23.38 -16.98
C PRO A 82 -8.10 -22.01 -17.32
N THR A 83 -8.01 -21.65 -18.59
CA THR A 83 -7.35 -20.43 -19.11
C THR A 83 -7.75 -19.08 -18.48
N THR A 84 -8.77 -19.04 -17.61
CA THR A 84 -9.29 -17.83 -16.95
C THR A 84 -9.54 -18.09 -15.46
N GLY A 85 -8.99 -17.23 -14.60
CA GLY A 85 -9.34 -17.16 -13.17
C GLY A 85 -8.45 -17.94 -12.18
N CYS A 86 -7.36 -18.58 -12.63
CA CYS A 86 -6.44 -19.29 -11.72
C CYS A 86 -5.38 -18.40 -11.09
N CYS A 87 -5.06 -17.29 -11.77
CA CYS A 87 -3.95 -16.45 -11.42
C CYS A 87 -4.36 -15.42 -10.35
N PRO A 88 -3.50 -15.15 -9.36
CA PRO A 88 -3.73 -14.07 -8.41
C PRO A 88 -3.98 -12.73 -9.10
N SER A 89 -4.57 -11.81 -8.36
CA SER A 89 -4.74 -10.42 -8.82
C SER A 89 -3.40 -9.82 -9.23
N GLY A 90 -3.37 -9.12 -10.37
CA GLY A 90 -2.15 -8.55 -10.95
C GLY A 90 -1.33 -9.53 -11.81
N THR A 91 -1.82 -10.76 -12.03
CA THR A 91 -1.17 -11.74 -12.90
C THR A 91 -2.16 -12.36 -13.88
N MET A 92 -1.65 -12.88 -14.99
CA MET A 92 -2.44 -13.55 -16.02
C MET A 92 -1.81 -14.88 -16.43
N TRP A 93 -2.65 -15.79 -16.91
CA TRP A 93 -2.20 -17.10 -17.34
C TRP A 93 -1.49 -17.00 -18.69
N ASP A 94 -0.25 -17.46 -18.73
CA ASP A 94 0.52 -17.63 -19.96
C ASP A 94 0.49 -19.09 -20.40
N THR A 95 -0.16 -19.36 -21.53
CA THR A 95 -0.29 -20.72 -22.06
C THR A 95 1.02 -21.30 -22.60
N ALA A 96 2.00 -20.47 -22.95
CA ALA A 96 3.29 -20.93 -23.48
C ALA A 96 4.21 -21.40 -22.34
N GLN A 97 4.19 -20.71 -21.20
CA GLN A 97 4.95 -21.01 -20.01
C GLN A 97 4.18 -21.93 -19.05
N ASN A 98 2.88 -22.11 -19.27
CA ASN A 98 1.97 -22.85 -18.41
C ASN A 98 2.06 -22.37 -16.96
N ASN A 99 2.08 -21.05 -16.78
CA ASN A 99 2.27 -20.39 -15.48
C ASN A 99 1.60 -19.01 -15.46
N CYS A 100 1.40 -18.47 -14.26
CA CYS A 100 0.97 -17.08 -14.09
C CYS A 100 2.16 -16.15 -14.29
N ILE A 101 2.02 -15.22 -15.24
CA ILE A 101 2.97 -14.14 -15.47
C ILE A 101 2.39 -12.84 -14.96
N ASP A 102 3.28 -11.95 -14.53
CA ASP A 102 2.94 -10.60 -14.13
C ASP A 102 2.24 -9.84 -15.28
N ILE A 103 1.12 -9.19 -14.98
CA ILE A 103 0.52 -8.25 -15.92
C ILE A 103 1.33 -6.97 -15.82
N ASN A 104 1.96 -6.53 -16.91
CA ASN A 104 2.57 -5.21 -16.91
C ASN A 104 1.49 -4.15 -17.12
N GLU A 105 0.87 -3.66 -16.04
CA GLU A 105 -0.22 -2.69 -16.16
C GLU A 105 0.26 -1.35 -16.73
N CYS A 106 1.56 -1.03 -16.61
CA CYS A 106 2.13 0.19 -17.16
C CYS A 106 2.20 0.21 -18.69
N THR A 107 2.32 -0.97 -19.33
CA THR A 107 2.40 -1.11 -20.80
C THR A 107 1.22 -1.89 -21.38
N SER A 108 0.22 -2.20 -20.56
CA SER A 108 -0.96 -2.93 -21.00
C SER A 108 -1.69 -2.14 -22.09
N ALA A 109 -2.14 -2.84 -23.13
CA ALA A 109 -2.99 -2.26 -24.17
C ALA A 109 -4.39 -1.90 -23.63
N ASP A 110 -4.77 -2.43 -22.46
CA ASP A 110 -5.98 -2.05 -21.75
C ASP A 110 -5.75 -0.74 -20.99
N LEU A 111 -6.30 0.35 -21.54
CA LEU A 111 -6.21 1.69 -20.98
C LEU A 111 -6.86 1.81 -19.58
N PHE A 112 -7.65 0.83 -19.13
CA PHE A 112 -8.26 0.82 -17.80
C PHE A 112 -7.36 0.19 -16.73
N MET A 113 -6.30 -0.52 -17.12
CA MET A 113 -5.39 -1.19 -16.18
C MET A 113 -4.42 -0.20 -15.52
N ASN A 114 -3.94 0.79 -16.28
CA ASN A 114 -3.10 1.85 -15.76
C ASN A 114 -3.95 2.97 -15.13
N LYS A 115 -4.03 2.98 -13.80
CA LYS A 115 -4.74 4.00 -13.01
C LYS A 115 -3.86 5.19 -12.64
N CYS A 116 -2.62 5.24 -13.14
CA CYS A 116 -1.79 6.43 -12.96
C CYS A 116 -2.37 7.58 -13.78
N VAL A 117 -2.27 8.78 -13.25
CA VAL A 117 -2.61 9.97 -14.03
C VAL A 117 -1.56 10.13 -15.16
N PRO A 118 -1.93 10.63 -16.35
CA PRO A 118 -1.04 10.60 -17.52
C PRO A 118 0.30 11.33 -17.34
N SER A 119 0.39 12.30 -16.43
CA SER A 119 1.63 13.02 -16.12
C SER A 119 2.56 12.25 -15.17
N TRP A 120 2.10 11.15 -14.55
CA TRP A 120 2.85 10.39 -13.56
C TRP A 120 3.59 9.22 -14.20
N GLY A 121 4.75 8.90 -13.62
CA GLY A 121 5.51 7.71 -13.99
C GLY A 121 4.79 6.46 -13.45
N CYS A 122 4.78 5.40 -14.25
CA CYS A 122 4.31 4.09 -13.84
C CYS A 122 5.51 3.16 -13.69
N THR A 123 5.63 2.49 -12.54
CA THR A 123 6.65 1.47 -12.29
C THR A 123 5.97 0.14 -12.01
N ASN A 124 6.13 -0.80 -12.94
CA ASN A 124 5.59 -2.15 -12.82
C ASN A 124 6.41 -2.99 -11.82
N PHE A 125 5.76 -3.90 -11.10
CA PHE A 125 6.40 -4.89 -10.26
C PHE A 125 5.55 -6.17 -10.19
N ASN A 126 6.10 -7.24 -9.64
CA ASN A 126 5.39 -8.52 -9.59
C ASN A 126 4.09 -8.40 -8.78
N GLY A 127 2.94 -8.56 -9.44
CA GLY A 127 1.60 -8.52 -8.86
C GLY A 127 1.01 -7.13 -8.75
N GLY A 128 1.49 -6.16 -9.53
CA GLY A 128 0.89 -4.83 -9.63
C GLY A 128 1.90 -3.73 -9.96
N TYR A 129 1.49 -2.49 -9.78
CA TYR A 129 2.30 -1.35 -10.20
C TYR A 129 2.19 -0.19 -9.22
N ARG A 130 3.14 0.74 -9.34
CA ARG A 130 3.18 1.97 -8.55
C ARG A 130 3.16 3.17 -9.46
N CYS A 131 2.28 4.12 -9.14
CA CYS A 131 2.28 5.44 -9.73
C CYS A 131 3.24 6.36 -8.95
N ARG A 132 4.04 7.14 -9.65
CA ARG A 132 4.94 8.13 -9.03
C ARG A 132 4.74 9.47 -9.69
N PRO A 133 4.53 10.55 -8.92
CA PRO A 133 4.55 11.89 -9.49
C PRO A 133 5.89 12.12 -10.21
N ASN A 134 5.83 12.55 -11.47
CA ASN A 134 7.01 13.07 -12.16
C ASN A 134 7.14 14.55 -11.78
N TYR A 135 7.73 14.83 -10.63
CA TYR A 135 7.99 16.22 -10.24
C TYR A 135 9.19 16.80 -11.02
N PRO A 136 9.12 18.09 -11.38
CA PRO A 136 7.98 19.00 -11.27
C PRO A 136 6.90 18.70 -12.32
N ASP A 137 5.60 18.79 -12.01
CA ASP A 137 4.48 18.58 -12.95
C ASP A 137 4.67 19.42 -14.23
N VAL A 138 5.36 18.88 -15.24
CA VAL A 138 5.68 19.66 -16.44
C VAL A 138 4.45 19.81 -17.32
N GLN A 139 3.44 18.93 -17.27
CA GLN A 139 2.26 19.04 -18.14
C GLN A 139 0.97 18.46 -17.55
N CYS A 140 -0.01 19.32 -17.28
CA CYS A 140 -1.43 18.98 -17.26
C CYS A 140 -2.35 20.21 -17.49
N PRO A 141 -3.10 20.33 -18.59
CA PRO A 141 -2.76 19.82 -19.92
C PRO A 141 -1.60 20.60 -20.56
N VAL A 142 -1.24 21.79 -20.04
CA VAL A 142 -0.19 22.68 -20.59
C VAL A 142 0.63 23.38 -19.50
N GLY A 143 1.00 22.67 -18.43
CA GLY A 143 1.84 23.18 -17.33
C GLY A 143 1.49 22.59 -15.96
N PRO A 144 2.11 23.08 -14.88
CA PRO A 144 1.80 22.66 -13.51
C PRO A 144 0.41 23.15 -13.08
N CYS A 145 -0.28 22.36 -12.28
CA CYS A 145 -1.59 22.74 -11.77
C CYS A 145 -1.52 23.86 -10.71
N PRO A 146 -2.55 24.72 -10.61
CA PRO A 146 -2.64 25.73 -9.57
C PRO A 146 -2.56 25.13 -8.15
N PRO A 147 -2.12 25.91 -7.14
CA PRO A 147 -2.07 25.43 -5.76
C PRO A 147 -3.40 24.83 -5.29
N GLY A 148 -3.33 23.64 -4.70
CA GLY A 148 -4.50 22.92 -4.22
C GLY A 148 -5.25 22.09 -5.27
N MET A 149 -4.88 22.19 -6.56
CA MET A 149 -5.36 21.28 -7.61
C MET A 149 -4.34 20.19 -7.88
N ASP A 150 -4.81 19.07 -8.41
CA ASP A 150 -3.98 17.96 -8.88
C ASP A 150 -4.28 17.70 -10.37
N CYS A 151 -3.33 17.07 -11.07
CA CYS A 151 -3.58 16.59 -12.43
C CYS A 151 -4.39 15.30 -12.35
N LEU A 152 -5.65 15.37 -12.75
CA LEU A 152 -6.57 14.23 -12.69
C LEU A 152 -7.01 13.81 -14.08
N ASN A 153 -7.30 12.52 -14.25
CA ASN A 153 -8.01 12.03 -15.42
C ASN A 153 -9.51 12.22 -15.19
N VAL A 154 -10.10 13.21 -15.85
CA VAL A 154 -11.53 13.53 -15.77
C VAL A 154 -12.13 13.21 -17.13
N GLU A 155 -13.05 12.24 -17.16
CA GLU A 155 -13.75 11.81 -18.39
C GLU A 155 -12.81 11.40 -19.54
N GLY A 156 -11.65 10.80 -19.21
CA GLY A 156 -10.67 10.34 -20.19
C GLY A 156 -9.63 11.39 -20.59
N SER A 157 -9.68 12.61 -20.05
CA SER A 157 -8.71 13.67 -20.32
C SER A 157 -7.98 14.12 -19.06
N ALA A 158 -6.65 14.27 -19.17
CA ALA A 158 -5.84 14.89 -18.13
C ALA A 158 -6.17 16.40 -18.04
N ARG A 159 -6.55 16.86 -16.85
CA ARG A 159 -6.77 18.28 -16.55
C ARG A 159 -6.51 18.59 -15.10
N CYS A 160 -6.16 19.84 -14.81
CA CYS A 160 -6.12 20.34 -13.45
C CYS A 160 -7.52 20.39 -12.88
N ALA A 161 -7.72 19.71 -11.76
CA ALA A 161 -8.99 19.65 -11.06
C ALA A 161 -8.75 19.62 -9.56
N ASP A 162 -9.74 20.09 -8.79
CA ASP A 162 -9.71 19.98 -7.35
C ASP A 162 -10.08 18.54 -6.93
N PRO A 163 -9.16 17.77 -6.32
CA PRO A 163 -9.42 16.38 -5.95
C PRO A 163 -10.50 16.22 -4.87
N CYS A 164 -10.93 17.31 -4.20
CA CYS A 164 -12.10 17.31 -3.33
C CYS A 164 -13.42 16.99 -4.05
N PHE A 165 -13.45 17.01 -5.38
CA PHE A 165 -14.62 16.60 -6.19
C PHE A 165 -14.40 15.28 -6.95
N TYR A 166 -13.19 14.71 -6.91
CA TYR A 166 -12.80 13.55 -7.71
C TYR A 166 -12.05 12.55 -6.84
N TYR A 167 -12.80 11.84 -5.99
CA TYR A 167 -12.26 10.82 -5.10
C TYR A 167 -13.16 9.58 -5.07
N SER A 168 -12.59 8.45 -4.68
CA SER A 168 -13.32 7.22 -4.39
C SER A 168 -13.50 7.03 -2.88
N LEU A 169 -14.52 6.26 -2.49
CA LEU A 169 -14.79 5.99 -1.07
C LEU A 169 -14.00 4.76 -0.60
N LEU A 170 -13.44 4.84 0.61
CA LEU A 170 -12.87 3.70 1.33
C LEU A 170 -13.62 3.50 2.64
N ASP A 171 -14.00 2.27 2.94
CA ASP A 171 -14.59 1.93 4.23
C ASP A 171 -13.52 1.98 5.33
N GLY A 172 -13.64 2.96 6.21
CA GLY A 172 -12.77 3.15 7.36
C GLY A 172 -13.18 2.32 8.58
N THR A 173 -14.39 1.75 8.61
CA THR A 173 -14.89 0.99 9.76
C THR A 173 -14.10 -0.31 9.98
N THR A 174 -13.71 -0.96 8.88
CA THR A 174 -12.92 -2.21 8.91
C THR A 174 -11.45 -1.99 9.26
N ARG A 175 -11.00 -0.73 9.32
CA ARG A 175 -9.58 -0.33 9.38
C ARG A 175 -9.20 0.40 10.67
N LEU A 176 -10.06 0.33 11.70
CA LEU A 176 -9.87 1.11 12.93
C LEU A 176 -8.59 0.74 13.68
N SER A 177 -7.90 1.75 14.19
CA SER A 177 -6.64 1.65 14.94
C SER A 177 -6.68 0.75 16.17
N ASN A 178 -7.87 0.52 16.74
CA ASN A 178 -8.06 -0.34 17.91
C ASN A 178 -8.51 -1.76 17.56
N THR A 179 -9.01 -2.00 16.34
CA THR A 179 -9.43 -3.33 15.88
C THR A 179 -8.23 -4.25 15.80
N SER A 180 -8.29 -5.36 16.53
CA SER A 180 -7.26 -6.40 16.46
C SER A 180 -7.39 -7.18 15.17
N SER A 181 -6.26 -7.43 14.50
CA SER A 181 -6.24 -8.23 13.27
C SER A 181 -6.62 -9.67 13.56
N ALA A 182 -7.55 -10.19 12.76
CA ALA A 182 -8.11 -11.53 12.86
C ALA A 182 -8.35 -12.06 11.44
N GLY A 183 -8.57 -13.37 11.30
CA GLY A 183 -8.86 -13.95 10.00
C GLY A 183 -7.71 -13.82 8.99
N ILE A 184 -8.07 -13.76 7.72
CA ILE A 184 -7.19 -13.34 6.63
C ILE A 184 -6.98 -11.84 6.73
N PHE A 185 -5.74 -11.38 6.62
CA PHE A 185 -5.41 -9.97 6.72
C PHE A 185 -5.75 -9.24 5.42
N GLU A 186 -6.30 -8.04 5.57
CA GLU A 186 -6.68 -7.17 4.47
C GLU A 186 -5.45 -6.48 3.87
N SER A 187 -5.60 -5.95 2.65
CA SER A 187 -4.52 -5.29 1.93
C SER A 187 -4.97 -4.06 1.13
N ASP A 188 -4.24 -2.96 1.29
CA ASP A 188 -4.48 -1.71 0.55
C ASP A 188 -3.53 -1.51 -0.65
N ARG A 189 -2.78 -2.56 -1.00
CA ARG A 189 -1.71 -2.49 -2.00
C ARG A 189 -2.16 -2.04 -3.40
N ASN A 190 -3.42 -2.31 -3.74
CA ASN A 190 -4.00 -2.05 -5.06
C ASN A 190 -4.97 -0.86 -5.07
N ILE A 191 -4.81 0.07 -4.11
CA ILE A 191 -5.57 1.32 -4.06
C ILE A 191 -4.79 2.42 -4.79
N TYR A 192 -5.47 3.12 -5.71
CA TYR A 192 -4.90 4.13 -6.59
C TYR A 192 -5.79 5.34 -6.73
N GLY A 193 -5.22 6.54 -6.64
CA GLY A 193 -5.97 7.78 -6.77
C GLY A 193 -6.44 8.34 -5.42
N TRP A 194 -7.15 9.46 -5.50
CA TRP A 194 -7.68 10.16 -4.33
C TRP A 194 -8.83 9.38 -3.71
N HIS A 195 -8.77 9.23 -2.39
CA HIS A 195 -9.80 8.53 -1.64
C HIS A 195 -10.19 9.28 -0.37
N ARG A 196 -11.46 9.16 0.00
CA ARG A 196 -12.04 9.64 1.26
C ARG A 196 -12.46 8.44 2.10
N TYR A 197 -12.11 8.44 3.39
CA TYR A 197 -12.66 7.46 4.32
C TYR A 197 -14.11 7.77 4.68
N THR A 198 -14.94 6.74 4.72
CA THR A 198 -16.34 6.76 5.16
C THR A 198 -16.58 5.62 6.16
N GLY A 199 -17.67 5.68 6.92
CA GLY A 199 -18.01 4.65 7.89
C GLY A 199 -18.74 5.20 9.12
N SER A 200 -19.22 4.31 9.98
CA SER A 200 -19.81 4.67 11.28
C SER A 200 -18.75 5.14 12.29
N SER A 201 -17.49 4.79 12.04
CA SER A 201 -16.27 5.25 12.71
C SER A 201 -15.13 5.15 11.70
N GLY A 202 -14.02 5.87 11.90
CA GLY A 202 -12.87 5.71 11.01
C GLY A 202 -12.87 6.65 9.80
N VAL A 203 -13.36 7.89 9.93
CA VAL A 203 -13.53 8.80 8.78
C VAL A 203 -12.27 9.60 8.43
N TRP A 204 -11.15 9.33 9.10
CA TRP A 204 -9.81 9.85 8.76
C TRP A 204 -8.72 8.85 9.15
N MET A 205 -7.58 8.94 8.49
CA MET A 205 -6.40 8.12 8.77
C MET A 205 -5.87 8.40 10.20
N GLN A 206 -5.44 7.37 10.92
CA GLN A 206 -4.90 7.55 12.27
C GLN A 206 -3.56 8.30 12.22
N VAL A 207 -3.37 9.20 13.19
CA VAL A 207 -2.11 9.94 13.38
C VAL A 207 -1.35 9.37 14.58
N GLY A 208 -0.03 9.25 14.45
CA GLY A 208 0.92 8.96 15.52
C GLY A 208 1.17 7.48 15.82
N ASN A 209 2.01 7.26 16.83
CA ASN A 209 2.60 5.98 17.27
C ASN A 209 1.74 5.15 18.23
N VAL A 210 0.46 5.50 18.41
CA VAL A 210 -0.40 4.80 19.39
C VAL A 210 -0.93 3.46 18.83
N ILE A 211 -0.54 3.10 17.60
CA ILE A 211 -0.94 1.85 16.95
C ILE A 211 0.21 0.86 17.09
N GLY A 212 -0.04 -0.29 17.72
CA GLY A 212 0.87 -1.43 17.64
C GLY A 212 0.64 -2.24 16.36
N GLY A 213 1.54 -3.17 16.05
CA GLY A 213 1.26 -4.17 15.02
C GLY A 213 0.05 -5.07 15.35
N LEU A 214 -0.41 -5.86 14.38
CA LEU A 214 -1.63 -6.68 14.45
C LEU A 214 -2.89 -5.87 14.77
N LYS A 215 -2.99 -4.70 14.15
CA LYS A 215 -4.15 -3.80 14.20
C LYS A 215 -4.67 -3.48 12.81
N CYS A 216 -5.88 -2.92 12.75
CA CYS A 216 -6.51 -2.43 11.51
C CYS A 216 -6.73 -3.51 10.44
N GLY A 217 -6.71 -4.79 10.83
CA GLY A 217 -6.85 -5.90 9.89
C GLY A 217 -5.56 -6.31 9.18
N SER A 218 -4.39 -5.76 9.54
CA SER A 218 -3.10 -6.15 8.95
C SER A 218 -2.01 -6.44 9.99
N ALA A 219 -0.80 -6.83 9.56
CA ALA A 219 0.29 -7.21 10.46
C ALA A 219 1.06 -6.00 11.00
N LYS A 220 1.37 -5.06 10.11
CA LYS A 220 2.18 -3.85 10.40
C LYS A 220 1.54 -2.65 9.71
N PRO A 221 0.38 -2.18 10.18
CA PRO A 221 -0.42 -1.23 9.44
C PRO A 221 0.22 0.16 9.40
N PHE A 222 -0.23 1.01 8.49
CA PHE A 222 0.27 2.36 8.29
C PHE A 222 -0.53 3.42 9.04
N SER A 223 0.18 4.43 9.53
CA SER A 223 -0.38 5.66 10.09
C SER A 223 0.37 6.89 9.61
N LEU A 224 -0.23 8.06 9.78
CA LEU A 224 0.44 9.33 9.53
C LEU A 224 1.37 9.64 10.71
N ALA A 225 2.60 10.04 10.43
CA ALA A 225 3.54 10.48 11.46
C ALA A 225 3.38 11.97 11.82
N ALA A 226 2.51 12.70 11.12
CA ALA A 226 2.20 14.11 11.38
C ALA A 226 0.68 14.36 11.25
N SER A 227 0.23 15.51 11.76
CA SER A 227 -1.16 15.92 11.68
C SER A 227 -1.64 16.12 10.24
N HIS A 228 -2.94 15.94 10.04
CA HIS A 228 -3.58 16.33 8.79
C HIS A 228 -3.44 17.84 8.54
N PRO A 229 -3.42 18.28 7.27
CA PRO A 229 -3.40 19.70 6.92
C PRO A 229 -4.66 20.41 7.41
N ALA A 230 -4.56 21.71 7.67
CA ALA A 230 -5.70 22.57 7.92
C ALA A 230 -6.43 22.92 6.62
N LEU A 231 -7.70 23.32 6.73
CA LEU A 231 -8.46 23.82 5.58
C LEU A 231 -7.75 25.04 4.97
N GLY A 232 -7.57 25.03 3.65
CA GLY A 232 -6.89 26.10 2.91
C GLY A 232 -5.38 25.91 2.74
N GLU A 233 -4.75 24.93 3.39
CA GLU A 233 -3.30 24.64 3.20
C GLU A 233 -2.98 23.93 1.87
N GLY A 234 -3.99 23.56 1.09
CA GLY A 234 -3.83 22.85 -0.18
C GLY A 234 -3.44 21.39 0.00
N ILE A 235 -2.74 20.85 -1.01
CA ILE A 235 -2.23 19.47 -1.01
C ILE A 235 -0.89 19.46 -0.27
N LYS A 236 -0.80 18.67 0.80
CA LYS A 236 0.41 18.52 1.62
C LYS A 236 0.95 17.11 1.58
N SER A 237 2.26 16.98 1.46
CA SER A 237 2.95 15.71 1.69
C SER A 237 3.10 15.46 3.18
N VAL A 238 2.42 14.43 3.68
CA VAL A 238 2.39 14.06 5.10
C VAL A 238 3.19 12.77 5.29
N PRO A 239 4.20 12.73 6.18
CA PRO A 239 5.01 11.54 6.39
C PRO A 239 4.19 10.33 6.86
N LEU A 240 4.54 9.16 6.34
CA LEU A 240 3.96 7.87 6.68
C LEU A 240 4.92 7.05 7.54
N GLN A 241 4.33 6.24 8.41
CA GLN A 241 5.04 5.27 9.21
C GLN A 241 4.34 3.91 9.20
N MET A 242 5.15 2.86 9.27
CA MET A 242 4.75 1.48 9.50
C MET A 242 4.83 1.17 10.99
N ASN A 243 3.75 0.63 11.54
CA ASN A 243 3.68 0.30 12.96
C ASN A 243 4.07 -1.17 13.18
N LEU A 244 5.17 -1.40 13.87
CA LEU A 244 5.81 -2.71 14.01
C LEU A 244 5.24 -3.50 15.21
N LEU A 245 5.53 -4.81 15.22
CA LEU A 245 5.04 -5.74 16.24
C LEU A 245 5.67 -5.55 17.62
N ASP A 246 6.82 -4.88 17.69
CA ASP A 246 7.50 -4.53 18.94
C ASP A 246 7.00 -3.20 19.53
N GLY A 247 6.02 -2.56 18.88
CA GLY A 247 5.47 -1.26 19.27
C GLY A 247 6.26 -0.06 18.76
N SER A 248 7.35 -0.28 18.02
CA SER A 248 8.08 0.80 17.35
C SER A 248 7.43 1.17 16.00
N SER A 249 7.87 2.27 15.42
CA SER A 249 7.44 2.70 14.08
C SER A 249 8.62 2.96 13.17
N LEU A 250 8.44 2.68 11.88
CA LEU A 250 9.43 2.87 10.82
C LEU A 250 8.91 3.87 9.78
N ALA A 251 9.70 4.90 9.45
CA ALA A 251 9.34 5.83 8.38
C ALA A 251 9.42 5.14 7.00
N ILE A 252 8.34 5.22 6.22
CA ILE A 252 8.22 4.51 4.93
C ILE A 252 7.97 5.42 3.72
N GLY A 253 7.93 6.74 3.93
CA GLY A 253 7.73 7.73 2.88
C GLY A 253 6.71 8.78 3.31
N SER A 254 5.89 9.21 2.36
CA SER A 254 4.86 10.23 2.57
C SER A 254 3.64 9.98 1.69
N LEU A 255 2.52 10.56 2.08
CA LEU A 255 1.23 10.50 1.41
C LEU A 255 0.74 11.93 1.14
N LEU A 256 0.23 12.20 -0.06
CA LEU A 256 -0.41 13.51 -0.29
C LEU A 256 -1.79 13.49 0.37
N VAL A 257 -2.07 14.55 1.13
CA VAL A 257 -3.31 14.73 1.89
C VAL A 257 -3.85 16.12 1.61
N LYS A 258 -5.17 16.24 1.47
CA LYS A 258 -5.86 17.52 1.36
C LYS A 258 -7.07 17.56 2.29
N ALA A 259 -7.28 18.70 2.94
CA ALA A 259 -8.49 19.02 3.68
C ALA A 259 -9.53 19.64 2.73
N CYS A 260 -10.74 19.08 2.73
CA CYS A 260 -11.84 19.48 1.87
C CYS A 260 -13.01 20.02 2.70
N PRO A 261 -13.68 21.10 2.25
CA PRO A 261 -14.89 21.59 2.90
C PRO A 261 -16.06 20.61 2.68
N GLU A 262 -17.02 20.58 3.61
CA GLU A 262 -18.30 19.90 3.41
C GLU A 262 -19.36 20.91 2.95
N ASP A 263 -20.29 20.49 2.08
CA ASP A 263 -21.24 21.39 1.41
C ASP A 263 -22.15 22.17 2.36
N THR A 264 -22.46 21.65 3.55
CA THR A 264 -23.16 22.39 4.60
C THR A 264 -22.94 21.77 5.99
N VAL A 265 -22.39 22.56 6.92
CA VAL A 265 -22.41 22.35 8.37
C VAL A 265 -21.43 21.30 8.95
N SER A 266 -20.24 21.83 9.28
CA SER A 266 -19.51 21.61 10.54
C SER A 266 -18.49 20.49 10.72
N ASN A 267 -18.08 19.71 9.71
CA ASN A 267 -16.72 19.11 9.71
C ASN A 267 -16.24 18.85 8.28
N GLY A 268 -15.12 19.46 7.88
CA GLY A 268 -14.48 19.08 6.62
C GLY A 268 -14.03 17.62 6.63
N PHE A 269 -13.69 17.08 5.46
CA PHE A 269 -13.15 15.73 5.33
C PHE A 269 -11.73 15.77 4.77
N TYR A 270 -11.02 14.65 4.91
CA TYR A 270 -9.70 14.48 4.33
C TYR A 270 -9.75 13.51 3.16
N ILE A 271 -8.97 13.83 2.14
CA ILE A 271 -8.68 12.93 1.03
C ILE A 271 -7.20 12.60 0.99
N TYR A 272 -6.90 11.38 0.57
CA TYR A 272 -5.59 10.77 0.58
C TYR A 272 -5.27 10.22 -0.80
N GLN A 273 -4.09 10.53 -1.32
CA GLN A 273 -3.67 10.13 -2.66
C GLN A 273 -2.86 8.83 -2.63
N TYR A 274 -3.47 7.71 -3.00
CA TYR A 274 -2.83 6.41 -3.01
C TYR A 274 -2.16 6.11 -4.35
N THR A 275 -1.04 5.41 -4.31
CA THR A 275 -0.16 5.24 -5.48
C THR A 275 0.11 3.79 -5.85
N GLY A 276 -0.56 2.83 -5.19
CA GLY A 276 -0.19 1.43 -5.25
C GLY A 276 1.10 1.12 -4.50
N GLN A 277 1.10 0.03 -3.73
CA GLN A 277 2.23 -0.37 -2.90
C GLN A 277 2.62 -1.82 -3.13
N ALA A 278 3.88 -2.15 -2.85
CA ALA A 278 4.37 -3.52 -2.95
C ALA A 278 4.14 -4.32 -1.65
N ASN A 279 3.95 -3.62 -0.53
CA ASN A 279 3.57 -4.26 0.72
C ASN A 279 2.07 -4.55 0.73
N THR A 280 1.66 -5.50 1.55
CA THR A 280 0.25 -5.93 1.65
C THR A 280 -0.48 -5.32 2.85
N GLU A 281 0.04 -4.25 3.46
CA GLU A 281 -0.51 -3.71 4.71
C GLU A 281 -1.70 -2.76 4.48
N VAL A 282 -2.37 -2.39 5.58
CA VAL A 282 -3.54 -1.49 5.57
C VAL A 282 -3.20 -0.13 6.13
N PHE A 283 -3.80 0.92 5.59
CA PHE A 283 -3.77 2.26 6.17
C PHE A 283 -4.86 2.38 7.26
N CYS A 284 -4.43 2.49 8.52
CA CYS A 284 -5.33 2.56 9.66
C CYS A 284 -6.16 3.84 9.67
N THR A 285 -7.40 3.74 10.12
CA THR A 285 -8.26 4.87 10.44
C THR A 285 -8.32 5.12 11.94
N GLY A 286 -8.54 6.38 12.32
CA GLY A 286 -8.72 6.76 13.71
C GLY A 286 -10.16 6.60 14.18
N LYS A 287 -10.35 6.27 15.45
CA LYS A 287 -11.70 6.22 16.02
C LYS A 287 -12.30 7.63 16.03
N CYS A 288 -13.56 7.77 15.59
CA CYS A 288 -14.33 8.96 15.90
C CYS A 288 -14.61 8.97 17.41
N PRO A 289 -14.27 10.02 18.17
CA PRO A 289 -14.70 10.11 19.55
C PRO A 289 -16.23 10.21 19.53
N TYR A 290 -16.90 9.11 19.85
CA TYR A 290 -18.32 9.15 20.17
C TYR A 290 -18.45 10.10 21.37
N ARG A 291 -19.11 11.24 21.21
CA ARG A 291 -19.62 11.96 22.38
C ARG A 291 -20.71 11.05 22.97
N GLU A 292 -20.39 10.38 24.07
CA GLU A 292 -21.44 9.93 24.98
C GLU A 292 -22.26 11.18 25.32
N ARG A 293 -23.54 11.14 24.98
CA ARG A 293 -24.52 12.20 25.30
C ARG A 293 -25.05 11.95 26.70
#